data_AF-A0A954A5V3-F1
#
_entry.id   AF-A0A954A5V3-F1
#
_cell.length_a   1.000
_cell.length_b   1.000
_cell.length_c   1.000
_cell.angle_alpha   90.00
_cell.angle_beta   90.00
_cell.angle_gamma   90.00
#
_symmetry.space_group_name_H-M   'P 1'
#
loop_
_entity.id
_entity.type
_entity.pdbx_description
1 polymer ?
#
loop_
_entity_poly.entity_id
_entity_poly.type
_entity_poly.pdbx_seq_one_letter_code
_entity_poly.pdbx_strand_id
1 'polypeptide(L)'
;MNVPSLFVPALALGLHLAASAPASPGLTIVAPDSWSTELSDFVAHRSKTIRTELLTLESVLAPSPDASSLARSQTDEAERLKRALFEAWRDRGTRYVLLVGDADVMPIRYMTLDRVTAAAFDVAFYPSDLYYADLVDGEGAFETWNGEREGFHAGYFGEVRGEKNKDDVINFDRVHYLPELAVGRWPVSTLEQLRVVIQKTIAHDAQRAEEDRAEATKPSFSFIAVDGWVDMRARMERWAKACERRFSVERRYFADAAHDYGVPAPTAESVLELLGERGGVVVHAGHGSDQRWEKCLDRSALTRLDNRHRLPVCISA
;
A
#
# COMPACT_ATOMS: atom_id res chain seq x y z
N MET A 1 46.59 -60.11 25.31
CA MET A 1 46.95 -60.60 23.97
C MET A 1 46.07 -59.88 22.96
N ASN A 2 46.70 -59.27 21.95
CA ASN A 2 46.11 -58.52 20.83
C ASN A 2 44.98 -59.26 20.10
N VAL A 3 43.95 -58.51 19.65
CA VAL A 3 43.73 -58.18 18.22
C VAL A 3 42.96 -56.84 18.14
N PRO A 4 43.40 -55.84 17.35
CA PRO A 4 42.62 -54.66 17.02
C PRO A 4 41.88 -54.86 15.69
N SER A 5 40.63 -54.38 15.59
CA SER A 5 39.91 -54.32 14.32
C SER A 5 39.79 -52.87 13.85
N LEU A 6 40.48 -52.58 12.75
CA LEU A 6 40.32 -51.41 11.90
C LEU A 6 38.91 -51.38 11.29
N PHE A 7 38.26 -50.22 11.25
CA PHE A 7 37.33 -49.88 10.18
C PHE A 7 37.43 -48.39 9.81
N VAL A 8 37.32 -48.18 8.50
CA VAL A 8 37.69 -47.04 7.65
C VAL A 8 36.74 -45.83 7.82
N PRO A 9 37.20 -44.56 7.66
CA PRO A 9 36.32 -43.40 7.69
C PRO A 9 35.52 -43.28 6.39
N ALA A 10 34.20 -43.19 6.48
CA ALA A 10 33.35 -42.78 5.37
C ALA A 10 33.46 -41.26 5.20
N LEU A 11 34.16 -40.84 4.15
CA LEU A 11 34.24 -39.46 3.70
C LEU A 11 32.90 -39.08 3.05
N ALA A 12 31.99 -38.47 3.80
CA ALA A 12 30.78 -37.87 3.24
C ALA A 12 31.16 -36.52 2.60
N LEU A 13 31.35 -36.53 1.28
CA LEU A 13 31.51 -35.32 0.48
C LEU A 13 30.14 -34.62 0.39
N GLY A 14 29.82 -33.83 1.41
CA GLY A 14 28.66 -32.95 1.39
C GLY A 14 28.92 -31.78 0.44
N LEU A 15 28.38 -31.84 -0.77
CA LEU A 15 28.10 -30.65 -1.57
C LEU A 15 27.18 -29.76 -0.74
N HIS A 16 27.75 -28.80 -0.03
CA HIS A 16 27.01 -27.62 0.40
C HIS A 16 26.64 -26.85 -0.86
N LEU A 17 25.43 -27.08 -1.38
CA LEU A 17 24.68 -25.99 -1.99
C LEU A 17 24.62 -24.92 -0.91
N ALA A 18 25.48 -23.91 -1.03
CA ALA A 18 25.33 -22.68 -0.30
C ALA A 18 23.91 -22.21 -0.63
N ALA A 19 22.98 -22.35 0.33
CA ALA A 19 21.74 -21.63 0.29
C ALA A 19 22.14 -20.17 0.12
N SER A 20 21.90 -19.61 -1.08
CA SER A 20 22.18 -18.20 -1.31
C SER A 20 21.48 -17.45 -0.19
N ALA A 21 22.20 -16.54 0.47
CA ALA A 21 21.57 -15.60 1.37
C ALA A 21 20.31 -15.06 0.67
N PRO A 22 19.15 -14.96 1.36
CA PRO A 22 17.94 -14.48 0.72
C PRO A 22 18.27 -13.15 0.05
N ALA A 23 18.07 -13.08 -1.27
CA ALA A 23 18.35 -11.87 -2.03
C ALA A 23 17.65 -10.70 -1.34
N SER A 24 18.37 -9.60 -1.11
CA SER A 24 17.77 -8.42 -0.49
C SER A 24 16.49 -8.05 -1.25
N PRO A 25 15.38 -7.78 -0.54
CA PRO A 25 14.10 -7.53 -1.18
C PRO A 25 14.24 -6.36 -2.15
N GLY A 26 13.63 -6.47 -3.34
CA GLY A 26 13.69 -5.39 -4.32
C GLY A 26 12.46 -4.49 -4.34
N LEU A 27 12.67 -3.28 -4.82
CA LEU A 27 11.67 -2.30 -5.22
C LEU A 27 11.56 -2.26 -6.75
N THR A 28 10.36 -2.51 -7.27
CA THR A 28 10.04 -2.26 -8.67
C THR A 28 9.18 -1.01 -8.76
N ILE A 29 9.63 -0.01 -9.51
CA ILE A 29 8.87 1.20 -9.83
C ILE A 29 8.28 1.01 -11.22
N VAL A 30 6.98 1.26 -11.39
CA VAL A 30 6.32 1.26 -12.71
C VAL A 30 5.80 2.66 -12.99
N ALA A 31 6.19 3.23 -14.12
CA ALA A 31 5.83 4.60 -14.52
C ALA A 31 5.77 4.75 -16.05
N PRO A 32 5.07 5.74 -16.60
CA PRO A 32 5.18 6.09 -18.02
C PRO A 32 6.62 6.34 -18.45
N ASP A 33 6.99 5.90 -19.66
CA ASP A 33 8.33 6.06 -20.22
C ASP A 33 8.75 7.55 -20.26
N SER A 34 7.80 8.42 -20.60
CA SER A 34 8.00 9.88 -20.63
C SER A 34 8.40 10.50 -19.28
N TRP A 35 8.24 9.79 -18.16
CA TRP A 35 8.62 10.24 -16.83
C TRP A 35 9.92 9.62 -16.31
N SER A 36 10.53 8.70 -17.07
CA SER A 36 11.73 7.97 -16.64
C SER A 36 12.91 8.87 -16.29
N THR A 37 13.14 9.94 -17.07
CA THR A 37 14.20 10.90 -16.79
C THR A 37 14.00 11.60 -15.45
N GLU A 38 12.78 12.02 -15.12
CA GLU A 38 12.48 12.71 -13.87
C GLU A 38 12.59 11.77 -12.65
N LEU A 39 12.27 10.48 -12.83
CA LEU A 39 12.39 9.47 -11.78
C LEU A 39 13.84 9.04 -11.51
N SER A 40 14.80 9.38 -12.37
CA SER A 40 16.18 8.88 -12.26
C SER A 40 16.83 9.22 -10.91
N ASP A 41 16.63 10.44 -10.41
CA ASP A 41 17.15 10.86 -9.10
C ASP A 41 16.53 10.07 -7.95
N PHE A 42 15.23 9.79 -8.02
CA PHE A 42 14.54 8.98 -7.02
C PHE A 42 15.01 7.52 -7.05
N VAL A 43 15.17 6.94 -8.24
CA VAL A 43 15.72 5.58 -8.41
C VAL A 43 17.13 5.50 -7.81
N ALA A 44 17.99 6.47 -8.11
CA ALA A 44 19.35 6.53 -7.57
C ALA A 44 19.36 6.70 -6.05
N HIS A 45 18.44 7.51 -5.50
CA HIS A 45 18.27 7.68 -4.06
C HIS A 45 17.86 6.38 -3.37
N ARG A 46 16.84 5.66 -3.87
CA ARG A 46 16.38 4.39 -3.27
C ARG A 46 17.39 3.26 -3.46
N SER A 47 18.14 3.25 -4.56
CA SER A 47 19.18 2.26 -4.82
C SER A 47 20.32 2.24 -3.78
N LYS A 48 20.44 3.28 -2.94
CA LYS A 48 21.38 3.31 -1.81
C LYS A 48 20.99 2.34 -0.68
N THR A 49 19.71 1.98 -0.57
CA THR A 49 19.19 1.17 0.56
C THR A 49 18.46 -0.09 0.10
N ILE A 50 17.88 -0.09 -1.10
CA ILE A 50 17.13 -1.23 -1.64
C ILE A 50 17.40 -1.41 -3.13
N ARG A 51 17.53 -2.65 -3.61
CA ARG A 51 17.67 -2.96 -5.04
C ARG A 51 16.45 -2.38 -5.76
N THR A 52 16.65 -1.35 -6.57
CA THR A 52 15.56 -0.63 -7.24
C THR A 52 15.65 -0.79 -8.74
N GLU A 53 14.55 -1.13 -9.39
CA GLU A 53 14.41 -1.12 -10.85
C GLU A 53 13.26 -0.21 -11.26
N LEU A 54 13.39 0.43 -12.43
CA LEU A 54 12.32 1.18 -13.08
C LEU A 54 11.88 0.40 -14.32
N LEU A 55 10.59 0.05 -14.37
CA LEU A 55 9.93 -0.49 -15.55
C LEU A 55 9.05 0.59 -16.16
N THR A 56 9.10 0.72 -17.48
CA THR A 56 8.19 1.63 -18.18
C THR A 56 6.83 0.96 -18.36
N LEU A 57 5.75 1.70 -18.16
CA LEU A 57 4.40 1.18 -18.29
C LEU A 57 4.16 0.62 -19.70
N GLU A 58 4.67 1.31 -20.72
CA GLU A 58 4.59 0.91 -22.12
C GLU A 58 5.27 -0.44 -22.36
N SER A 59 6.43 -0.70 -21.74
CA SER A 59 7.10 -2.01 -21.84
C SER A 59 6.32 -3.11 -21.12
N VAL A 60 5.69 -2.78 -19.99
CA VAL A 60 4.90 -3.71 -19.18
C VAL A 60 3.60 -4.12 -19.89
N LEU A 61 2.96 -3.15 -20.56
CA LEU A 61 1.70 -3.34 -21.28
C LEU A 61 1.87 -3.86 -22.71
N ALA A 62 3.10 -3.82 -23.24
CA ALA A 62 3.40 -4.35 -24.56
C ALA A 62 2.96 -5.83 -24.65
N PRO A 63 2.28 -6.22 -25.74
CA PRO A 63 1.90 -7.61 -25.93
C PRO A 63 3.16 -8.49 -26.02
N SER A 64 3.14 -9.61 -25.30
CA SER A 64 4.24 -10.58 -25.35
C SER A 64 4.32 -11.21 -26.75
N PRO A 65 5.53 -11.30 -27.36
CA PRO A 65 5.72 -11.89 -28.68
C PRO A 65 5.65 -13.44 -28.68
N ASP A 66 5.60 -14.09 -27.51
CA ASP A 66 5.59 -15.55 -27.41
C ASP A 66 4.15 -16.11 -27.47
N ALA A 67 3.87 -16.95 -28.47
CA ALA A 67 2.56 -17.59 -28.66
C ALA A 67 2.20 -18.60 -27.56
N SER A 68 3.15 -19.00 -26.70
CA SER A 68 2.85 -19.75 -25.47
C SER A 68 2.23 -18.88 -24.36
N SER A 69 2.22 -17.55 -24.56
CA SER A 69 1.60 -16.55 -23.69
C SER A 69 0.28 -15.99 -24.24
N LEU A 70 -0.55 -16.82 -24.88
CA LEU A 70 -1.93 -16.47 -25.29
C LEU A 70 -2.72 -15.76 -24.17
N ALA A 71 -2.37 -16.00 -22.90
CA ALA A 71 -2.91 -15.32 -21.73
C ALA A 71 -2.50 -13.83 -21.57
N ARG A 72 -1.37 -13.33 -22.09
CA ARG A 72 -0.98 -11.89 -21.99
C ARG A 72 -1.49 -11.05 -23.16
N SER A 73 -1.62 -11.63 -24.36
CA SER A 73 -2.07 -10.88 -25.54
C SER A 73 -3.59 -10.69 -25.62
N GLN A 74 -4.37 -11.50 -24.88
CA GLN A 74 -5.84 -11.43 -24.81
C GLN A 74 -6.38 -10.76 -23.53
N THR A 75 -5.49 -10.26 -22.67
CA THR A 75 -5.86 -9.68 -21.36
C THR A 75 -5.73 -8.17 -21.35
N ASP A 76 -6.52 -7.54 -20.48
CA ASP A 76 -6.54 -6.09 -20.30
C ASP A 76 -5.25 -5.56 -19.67
N GLU A 77 -5.11 -4.22 -19.63
CA GLU A 77 -3.89 -3.57 -19.16
C GLU A 77 -3.59 -3.84 -17.68
N ALA A 78 -4.61 -3.92 -16.83
CA ALA A 78 -4.43 -4.20 -15.41
C ALA A 78 -3.88 -5.62 -15.20
N GLU A 79 -4.40 -6.63 -15.90
CA GLU A 79 -3.85 -7.98 -15.79
C GLU A 79 -2.43 -8.08 -16.37
N ARG A 80 -2.13 -7.38 -17.47
CA ARG A 80 -0.76 -7.31 -18.01
C ARG A 80 0.23 -6.73 -16.99
N LEU A 81 -0.15 -5.65 -16.31
CA LEU A 81 0.63 -5.08 -15.22
C LEU A 81 0.82 -6.09 -14.08
N LYS A 82 -0.27 -6.72 -13.59
CA LYS A 82 -0.18 -7.74 -12.54
C LYS A 82 0.74 -8.89 -12.91
N ARG A 83 0.69 -9.37 -14.15
CA ARG A 83 1.57 -10.44 -14.66
C ARG A 83 3.04 -10.03 -14.69
N ALA A 84 3.34 -8.80 -15.09
CA ALA A 84 4.71 -8.28 -15.02
C ALA A 84 5.23 -8.18 -13.57
N LEU A 85 4.35 -7.82 -12.63
CA LEU A 85 4.69 -7.81 -11.20
C LEU A 85 4.87 -9.22 -10.63
N PHE A 86 4.07 -10.19 -11.07
CA PHE A 86 4.24 -11.60 -10.74
C PHE A 86 5.62 -12.13 -11.19
N GLU A 87 6.03 -11.83 -12.42
CA GLU A 87 7.36 -12.15 -12.94
C GLU A 87 8.47 -11.44 -12.13
N ALA A 88 8.28 -10.17 -11.77
CA ALA A 88 9.22 -9.42 -10.93
C ALA A 88 9.39 -10.05 -9.54
N TRP A 89 8.28 -10.44 -8.92
CA TRP A 89 8.26 -11.07 -7.61
C TRP A 89 8.96 -12.43 -7.62
N ARG A 90 8.62 -13.27 -8.61
CA ARG A 90 9.10 -14.65 -8.75
C ARG A 90 10.56 -14.70 -9.17
N ASP A 91 10.92 -13.96 -10.22
CA ASP A 91 12.20 -14.14 -10.92
C ASP A 91 13.26 -13.14 -10.48
N ARG A 92 12.85 -11.98 -9.96
CA ARG A 92 13.77 -10.91 -9.54
C ARG A 92 13.77 -10.66 -8.03
N GLY A 93 12.87 -11.29 -7.28
CA GLY A 93 12.78 -11.11 -5.82
C GLY A 93 12.21 -9.75 -5.41
N THR A 94 11.36 -9.15 -6.24
CA THR A 94 10.62 -7.94 -5.87
C THR A 94 9.69 -8.22 -4.68
N ARG A 95 9.67 -7.32 -3.71
CA ARG A 95 8.77 -7.35 -2.54
C ARG A 95 8.04 -6.03 -2.32
N TYR A 96 8.54 -4.94 -2.89
CA TYR A 96 7.93 -3.63 -2.85
C TYR A 96 7.65 -3.16 -4.28
N VAL A 97 6.49 -2.55 -4.49
CA VAL A 97 6.13 -1.94 -5.77
C VAL A 97 5.69 -0.50 -5.52
N LEU A 98 6.16 0.41 -6.37
CA LEU A 98 5.64 1.76 -6.47
C LEU A 98 5.04 1.99 -7.85
N LEU A 99 3.73 2.18 -7.91
CA LEU A 99 3.01 2.60 -9.10
C LEU A 99 3.02 4.13 -9.18
N VAL A 100 3.56 4.69 -10.26
CA VAL A 100 3.65 6.14 -10.46
C VAL A 100 2.65 6.55 -11.54
N GLY A 101 1.54 7.14 -11.10
CA GLY A 101 0.41 7.53 -11.96
C GLY A 101 -0.92 7.44 -11.21
N ASP A 102 -1.79 8.41 -11.41
CA ASP A 102 -3.21 8.33 -11.00
C ASP A 102 -4.00 7.43 -11.97
N ALA A 103 -5.30 7.29 -11.75
CA ALA A 103 -6.22 6.45 -12.53
C ALA A 103 -6.27 6.79 -14.03
N ASP A 104 -5.88 8.00 -14.41
CA ASP A 104 -5.81 8.47 -15.79
C ASP A 104 -4.46 8.14 -16.48
N VAL A 105 -3.46 7.72 -15.70
CA VAL A 105 -2.09 7.43 -16.19
C VAL A 105 -1.71 5.96 -16.05
N MET A 106 -2.16 5.31 -14.98
CA MET A 106 -1.72 3.98 -14.61
C MET A 106 -2.94 3.06 -14.39
N PRO A 107 -2.97 1.86 -14.99
CA PRO A 107 -4.13 0.97 -14.89
C PRO A 107 -4.58 0.72 -13.45
N ILE A 108 -5.89 0.60 -13.28
CA ILE A 108 -6.54 0.26 -12.01
C ILE A 108 -7.45 -0.94 -12.23
N ARG A 109 -7.46 -1.86 -11.27
CA ARG A 109 -8.51 -2.87 -11.17
C ARG A 109 -9.60 -2.39 -10.23
N TYR A 110 -10.85 -2.56 -10.65
CA TYR A 110 -12.00 -2.32 -9.79
C TYR A 110 -12.50 -3.65 -9.21
N MET A 111 -12.73 -3.67 -7.90
CA MET A 111 -13.48 -4.73 -7.23
C MET A 111 -14.96 -4.50 -7.42
N THR A 112 -15.72 -5.59 -7.61
CA THR A 112 -17.18 -5.54 -7.72
C THR A 112 -17.82 -5.87 -6.38
N LEU A 113 -18.69 -4.98 -5.90
CA LEU A 113 -19.46 -5.19 -4.67
C LEU A 113 -20.95 -5.19 -4.99
N ASP A 114 -21.71 -6.06 -4.34
CA ASP A 114 -23.16 -5.91 -4.31
C ASP A 114 -23.57 -4.74 -3.41
N ARG A 115 -24.62 -4.03 -3.79
CA ARG A 115 -25.19 -2.91 -3.04
C ARG A 115 -26.71 -3.02 -3.03
N VAL A 116 -27.37 -2.34 -2.10
CA VAL A 116 -28.84 -2.16 -2.15
C VAL A 116 -29.11 -0.75 -2.67
N THR A 117 -28.80 -0.55 -3.95
CA THR A 117 -28.96 0.73 -4.65
C THR A 117 -29.49 0.47 -6.06
N ALA A 118 -30.81 0.36 -6.19
CA ALA A 118 -31.47 -0.06 -7.43
C ALA A 118 -31.12 0.80 -8.66
N ALA A 119 -30.90 2.10 -8.46
CA ALA A 119 -30.48 3.02 -9.53
C ALA A 119 -29.07 2.72 -10.08
N ALA A 120 -28.23 2.06 -9.28
CA ALA A 120 -26.91 1.57 -9.65
C ALA A 120 -26.95 0.06 -10.00
N PHE A 121 -28.13 -0.48 -10.30
CA PHE A 121 -28.35 -1.91 -10.55
C PHE A 121 -27.85 -2.80 -9.42
N ASP A 122 -27.84 -2.28 -8.19
CA ASP A 122 -27.39 -2.98 -6.99
C ASP A 122 -25.94 -3.49 -7.06
N VAL A 123 -25.09 -2.80 -7.82
CA VAL A 123 -23.67 -3.07 -7.95
C VAL A 123 -22.85 -1.79 -7.76
N ALA A 124 -21.65 -1.92 -7.21
CA ALA A 124 -20.67 -0.84 -7.13
C ALA A 124 -19.27 -1.33 -7.47
N PHE A 125 -18.44 -0.41 -7.95
CA PHE A 125 -17.07 -0.68 -8.36
C PHE A 125 -16.11 0.18 -7.54
N TYR A 126 -15.15 -0.44 -6.87
CA TYR A 126 -14.17 0.26 -6.04
C TYR A 126 -12.75 0.01 -6.55
N PRO A 127 -11.94 1.06 -6.81
CA PRO A 127 -10.57 0.88 -7.26
C PRO A 127 -9.74 0.20 -6.17
N SER A 128 -8.91 -0.77 -6.55
CA SER A 128 -8.15 -1.58 -5.59
C SER A 128 -6.77 -1.96 -6.14
N ASP A 129 -5.73 -1.33 -5.59
CA ASP A 129 -4.34 -1.74 -5.84
C ASP A 129 -3.97 -3.04 -5.10
N LEU A 130 -4.83 -3.54 -4.21
CA LEU A 130 -4.67 -4.87 -3.62
C LEU A 130 -4.65 -5.96 -4.71
N TYR A 131 -5.29 -5.73 -5.86
CA TYR A 131 -5.19 -6.59 -7.04
C TYR A 131 -3.75 -6.81 -7.50
N TYR A 132 -2.91 -5.77 -7.44
CA TYR A 132 -1.50 -5.85 -7.82
C TYR A 132 -0.62 -6.45 -6.73
N ALA A 133 -1.15 -6.55 -5.51
CA ALA A 133 -0.42 -7.01 -4.34
C ALA A 133 -0.59 -8.52 -4.09
N ASP A 134 -1.80 -9.03 -4.33
CA ASP A 134 -2.22 -10.44 -4.21
C ASP A 134 -1.96 -11.18 -5.52
N LEU A 135 -0.84 -11.89 -5.62
CA LEU A 135 -0.29 -12.43 -6.86
C LEU A 135 -0.58 -13.91 -7.07
N VAL A 136 -0.72 -14.69 -5.98
CA VAL A 136 -0.98 -16.12 -6.07
C VAL A 136 -2.18 -16.58 -5.27
N ASP A 137 -2.85 -17.61 -5.78
CA ASP A 137 -3.95 -18.27 -5.10
C ASP A 137 -3.44 -19.15 -3.94
N GLY A 138 -4.36 -19.80 -3.22
CA GLY A 138 -4.03 -20.69 -2.11
C GLY A 138 -3.17 -21.90 -2.50
N GLU A 139 -3.10 -22.22 -3.79
CA GLU A 139 -2.32 -23.30 -4.37
C GLU A 139 -0.97 -22.81 -4.96
N GLY A 140 -0.73 -21.50 -4.95
CA GLY A 140 0.49 -20.88 -5.46
C GLY A 140 0.50 -20.60 -6.97
N ALA A 141 -0.63 -20.77 -7.66
CA ALA A 141 -0.79 -20.39 -9.07
C ALA A 141 -1.18 -18.91 -9.19
N PHE A 142 -1.08 -18.33 -10.40
CA PHE A 142 -1.35 -16.91 -10.62
C PHE A 142 -2.81 -16.56 -10.31
N GLU A 143 -3.02 -15.64 -9.35
CA GLU A 143 -4.33 -15.18 -8.92
C GLU A 143 -4.89 -14.13 -9.89
N THR A 144 -6.07 -14.40 -10.46
CA THR A 144 -6.68 -13.54 -11.48
C THR A 144 -7.72 -12.57 -10.91
N TRP A 145 -8.14 -12.77 -9.66
CA TRP A 145 -9.32 -12.15 -9.04
C TRP A 145 -10.62 -12.38 -9.80
N ASN A 146 -10.70 -13.39 -10.65
CA ASN A 146 -11.93 -13.72 -11.37
C ASN A 146 -12.10 -15.24 -11.35
N GLY A 147 -12.80 -15.70 -10.31
CA GLY A 147 -13.11 -17.10 -10.03
C GLY A 147 -14.47 -17.53 -10.59
N GLU A 148 -15.35 -16.59 -10.97
CA GLU A 148 -16.59 -16.84 -11.70
C GLU A 148 -16.59 -16.12 -13.06
N ARG A 149 -16.59 -16.89 -14.15
CA ARG A 149 -16.37 -16.38 -15.52
C ARG A 149 -17.58 -16.59 -16.43
N GLU A 150 -18.71 -17.06 -15.91
CA GLU A 150 -19.91 -17.28 -16.70
C GLU A 150 -20.72 -15.98 -16.90
N GLY A 151 -21.17 -15.76 -18.13
CA GLY A 151 -22.04 -14.63 -18.45
C GLY A 151 -21.37 -13.27 -18.18
N PHE A 152 -22.06 -12.41 -17.42
CA PHE A 152 -21.56 -11.06 -17.12
C PHE A 152 -20.43 -11.07 -16.06
N HIS A 153 -20.29 -12.14 -15.28
CA HIS A 153 -19.24 -12.28 -14.27
C HIS A 153 -17.84 -12.35 -14.89
N ALA A 154 -17.74 -12.74 -16.17
CA ALA A 154 -16.49 -12.68 -16.94
C ALA A 154 -15.81 -11.30 -16.95
N GLY A 155 -16.56 -10.21 -16.72
CA GLY A 155 -16.04 -8.85 -16.63
C GLY A 155 -15.92 -8.29 -15.21
N TYR A 156 -16.32 -9.06 -14.19
CA TYR A 156 -16.24 -8.67 -12.79
C TYR A 156 -15.02 -9.31 -12.14
N PHE A 157 -14.44 -8.60 -11.17
CA PHE A 157 -13.22 -9.02 -10.51
C PHE A 157 -13.34 -8.71 -9.03
N GLY A 158 -12.84 -9.61 -8.18
CA GLY A 158 -12.90 -9.47 -6.74
C GLY A 158 -14.33 -9.28 -6.23
N GLU A 159 -15.28 -10.05 -6.79
CA GLU A 159 -16.68 -10.01 -6.40
C GLU A 159 -16.85 -10.30 -4.90
N VAL A 160 -17.35 -9.29 -4.20
CA VAL A 160 -17.74 -9.38 -2.80
C VAL A 160 -19.26 -9.24 -2.67
N ARG A 161 -19.87 -10.20 -1.98
CA ARG A 161 -21.31 -10.24 -1.68
C ARG A 161 -21.57 -10.00 -0.21
N GLY A 162 -22.81 -9.68 0.12
CA GLY A 162 -23.27 -9.64 1.49
C GLY A 162 -24.06 -8.39 1.83
N GLU A 163 -24.26 -7.43 0.91
CA GLU A 163 -25.23 -6.35 1.12
C GLU A 163 -26.62 -6.73 0.60
N LYS A 164 -26.73 -7.13 -0.67
CA LYS A 164 -27.98 -7.54 -1.33
C LYS A 164 -28.12 -9.06 -1.38
N ASN A 165 -27.09 -9.75 -1.85
CA ASN A 165 -27.04 -11.20 -2.02
C ASN A 165 -26.57 -11.82 -0.70
N LYS A 166 -27.52 -12.36 0.08
CA LYS A 166 -27.27 -12.88 1.43
C LYS A 166 -27.03 -14.39 1.49
N ASP A 167 -27.43 -15.11 0.44
CA ASP A 167 -27.39 -16.58 0.40
C ASP A 167 -26.09 -17.13 -0.18
N ASP A 168 -25.31 -16.28 -0.85
CA ASP A 168 -24.02 -16.64 -1.43
C ASP A 168 -22.87 -16.45 -0.43
N VAL A 169 -21.72 -17.03 -0.75
CA VAL A 169 -20.48 -16.74 -0.03
C VAL A 169 -20.05 -15.28 -0.24
N ILE A 170 -19.54 -14.66 0.82
CA ILE A 170 -19.08 -13.26 0.79
C ILE A 170 -17.95 -13.09 -0.24
N ASN A 171 -16.97 -13.99 -0.25
CA ASN A 171 -15.89 -14.01 -1.23
C ASN A 171 -16.31 -14.82 -2.46
N PHE A 172 -17.09 -14.21 -3.35
CA PHE A 172 -17.71 -14.91 -4.47
C PHE A 172 -16.68 -15.36 -5.52
N ASP A 173 -15.68 -14.51 -5.80
CA ASP A 173 -14.58 -14.85 -6.70
C ASP A 173 -13.52 -15.78 -6.08
N ARG A 174 -13.67 -16.16 -4.80
CA ARG A 174 -12.73 -17.03 -4.06
C ARG A 174 -11.29 -16.49 -4.07
N VAL A 175 -11.15 -15.17 -4.08
CA VAL A 175 -9.87 -14.48 -4.05
C VAL A 175 -9.09 -14.82 -2.78
N HIS A 176 -7.78 -15.04 -2.90
CA HIS A 176 -6.95 -15.39 -1.77
C HIS A 176 -6.80 -14.27 -0.73
N TYR A 177 -6.67 -13.02 -1.17
CA TYR A 177 -6.54 -11.82 -0.31
C TYR A 177 -5.31 -11.82 0.61
N LEU A 178 -4.25 -12.56 0.26
CA LEU A 178 -2.98 -12.53 0.98
C LEU A 178 -1.89 -11.91 0.09
N PRO A 179 -1.49 -10.65 0.32
CA PRO A 179 -0.52 -9.99 -0.54
C PRO A 179 0.89 -10.60 -0.48
N GLU A 180 1.47 -10.86 -1.66
CA GLU A 180 2.89 -11.17 -1.84
C GLU A 180 3.77 -9.91 -1.93
N LEU A 181 3.17 -8.77 -2.30
CA LEU A 181 3.85 -7.50 -2.51
C LEU A 181 3.30 -6.41 -1.60
N ALA A 182 4.19 -5.56 -1.09
CA ALA A 182 3.82 -4.27 -0.53
C ALA A 182 3.71 -3.26 -1.68
N VAL A 183 2.49 -2.90 -2.06
CA VAL A 183 2.21 -1.95 -3.15
C VAL A 183 1.89 -0.57 -2.59
N GLY A 184 2.55 0.46 -3.13
CA GLY A 184 2.19 1.85 -2.94
C GLY A 184 1.94 2.54 -4.29
N ARG A 185 1.17 3.63 -4.27
CA ARG A 185 0.91 4.46 -5.45
C ARG A 185 1.24 5.92 -5.18
N TRP A 186 1.86 6.57 -6.15
CA TRP A 186 1.87 8.03 -6.27
C TRP A 186 0.81 8.45 -7.29
N PRO A 187 -0.38 8.90 -6.83
CA PRO A 187 -1.47 9.28 -7.70
C PRO A 187 -1.21 10.68 -8.27
N VAL A 188 -0.38 10.73 -9.31
CA VAL A 188 -0.03 11.96 -10.02
C VAL A 188 -0.45 11.83 -11.49
N SER A 189 -1.00 12.90 -12.05
CA SER A 189 -1.44 12.96 -13.45
C SER A 189 -0.48 13.79 -14.33
N THR A 190 0.46 14.52 -13.70
CA THR A 190 1.35 15.45 -14.41
C THR A 190 2.80 15.36 -13.91
N LEU A 191 3.73 15.75 -14.77
CA LEU A 191 5.15 15.83 -14.44
C LEU A 191 5.44 16.81 -13.28
N GLU A 192 4.67 17.89 -13.17
CA GLU A 192 4.80 18.85 -12.07
C GLU A 192 4.40 18.21 -10.72
N GLN A 193 3.30 17.49 -10.67
CA GLN A 193 2.90 16.76 -9.47
C GLN A 193 3.92 15.67 -9.11
N LEU A 194 4.45 14.96 -10.11
CA LEU A 194 5.50 13.96 -9.91
C LEU A 194 6.74 14.58 -9.25
N ARG A 195 7.23 15.71 -9.77
CA ARG A 195 8.35 16.47 -9.19
C ARG A 195 8.13 16.80 -7.73
N VAL A 196 6.94 17.28 -7.39
CA VAL A 196 6.59 17.62 -6.00
C VAL A 196 6.67 16.40 -5.09
N VAL A 197 6.14 15.25 -5.51
CA VAL A 197 6.17 14.02 -4.69
C VAL A 197 7.60 13.49 -4.54
N ILE A 198 8.40 13.46 -5.63
CA ILE A 198 9.81 13.06 -5.58
C ILE A 198 10.59 13.91 -4.59
N GLN A 199 10.49 15.24 -4.70
CA GLN A 199 11.19 16.18 -3.83
C GLN A 199 10.78 15.99 -2.37
N LYS A 200 9.48 15.83 -2.10
CA LYS A 200 8.96 15.57 -0.75
C LYS A 200 9.51 14.26 -0.16
N THR A 201 9.53 13.19 -0.94
CA THR A 201 10.02 11.88 -0.46
C THR A 201 11.52 11.91 -0.17
N ILE A 202 12.34 12.48 -1.07
CA ILE A 202 13.79 12.57 -0.85
C ILE A 202 14.11 13.46 0.36
N ALA A 203 13.43 14.61 0.48
CA ALA A 203 13.61 15.51 1.61
C ALA A 203 13.20 14.85 2.93
N HIS A 204 12.08 14.13 2.95
CA HIS A 204 11.62 13.39 4.13
C HIS A 204 12.63 12.30 4.55
N ASP A 205 13.14 11.50 3.60
CA ASP A 205 14.14 10.47 3.88
C ASP A 205 15.44 11.08 4.46
N ALA A 206 15.91 12.19 3.88
CA ALA A 206 17.12 12.88 4.34
C ALA A 206 16.95 13.43 5.76
N GLN A 207 15.80 14.05 6.03
CA GLN A 207 15.46 14.57 7.35
C GLN A 207 15.34 13.45 8.39
N ARG A 208 14.67 12.33 8.08
CA ARG A 208 14.58 11.18 8.98
C ARG A 208 15.96 10.66 9.36
N ALA A 209 16.83 10.51 8.36
CA ALA A 209 18.20 10.06 8.61
C ALA A 209 19.00 11.03 9.48
N GLU A 210 18.75 12.34 9.39
CA GLU A 210 19.37 13.35 10.26
C GLU A 210 18.82 13.29 11.70
N GLU A 211 17.51 13.20 11.87
CA GLU A 211 16.89 13.09 13.19
C GLU A 211 17.29 11.81 13.92
N ASP A 212 17.39 10.68 13.20
CA ASP A 212 17.88 9.41 13.75
C ASP A 212 19.33 9.52 14.23
N ARG A 213 20.19 10.27 13.52
CA ARG A 213 21.59 10.53 13.94
C ARG A 213 21.69 11.47 15.12
N ALA A 214 20.78 12.44 15.23
CA ALA A 214 20.83 13.46 16.25
C ALA A 214 20.27 12.97 17.61
N GLU A 215 19.55 11.84 17.65
CA GLU A 215 18.79 11.34 18.82
C GLU A 215 17.88 12.42 19.45
N ALA A 216 17.56 13.47 18.69
CA ALA A 216 17.25 14.77 19.27
C ALA A 216 15.78 14.94 19.68
N THR A 217 14.86 14.14 19.14
CA THR A 217 13.42 14.30 19.38
C THR A 217 12.66 12.98 19.38
N LYS A 218 11.80 12.77 20.38
CA LYS A 218 10.81 11.68 20.33
C LYS A 218 9.90 11.88 19.11
N PRO A 219 9.67 10.85 18.28
CA PRO A 219 8.73 10.97 17.17
C PRO A 219 7.32 11.29 17.69
N SER A 220 6.56 12.07 16.91
CA SER A 220 5.19 12.46 17.26
C SER A 220 4.17 11.43 16.81
N PHE A 221 3.16 11.16 17.66
CA PHE A 221 1.93 10.46 17.30
C PHE A 221 0.74 11.34 17.64
N SER A 222 -0.19 11.51 16.72
CA SER A 222 -1.40 12.30 16.95
C SER A 222 -2.63 11.46 16.63
N PHE A 223 -3.57 11.36 17.56
CA PHE A 223 -4.82 10.61 17.40
C PHE A 223 -5.99 11.57 17.25
N ILE A 224 -6.74 11.43 16.16
CA ILE A 224 -7.88 12.26 15.80
C ILE A 224 -9.09 11.35 15.69
N ALA A 225 -10.07 11.53 16.57
CA ALA A 225 -11.34 10.80 16.53
C ALA A 225 -12.46 11.79 16.23
N VAL A 226 -13.11 11.61 15.08
CA VAL A 226 -14.37 12.28 14.76
C VAL A 226 -15.53 11.33 15.02
N ASP A 227 -16.72 11.91 15.16
CA ASP A 227 -17.95 11.15 15.35
C ASP A 227 -18.23 10.22 14.16
N GLY A 228 -18.78 9.04 14.43
CA GLY A 228 -19.18 8.10 13.40
C GLY A 228 -19.80 6.81 13.92
N TRP A 229 -20.20 5.95 13.00
CA TRP A 229 -20.94 4.73 13.31
C TRP A 229 -20.23 3.81 14.31
N VAL A 230 -18.89 3.71 14.21
CA VAL A 230 -18.06 2.96 15.15
C VAL A 230 -17.26 3.94 16.01
N ASP A 231 -17.56 3.99 17.30
CA ASP A 231 -16.80 4.83 18.23
C ASP A 231 -15.41 4.23 18.51
N MET A 232 -14.38 4.94 18.02
CA MET A 232 -12.99 4.53 18.14
C MET A 232 -12.25 5.20 19.30
N ARG A 233 -12.86 6.13 20.05
CA ARG A 233 -12.20 6.93 21.10
C ARG A 233 -11.59 6.06 22.19
N ALA A 234 -12.35 5.10 22.71
CA ALA A 234 -11.84 4.19 23.74
C ALA A 234 -10.64 3.35 23.27
N ARG A 235 -10.59 2.99 21.98
CA ARG A 235 -9.48 2.24 21.39
C ARG A 235 -8.28 3.14 21.14
N MET A 236 -8.49 4.32 20.57
CA MET A 236 -7.46 5.34 20.38
C MET A 236 -6.82 5.75 21.70
N GLU A 237 -7.59 5.88 22.78
CA GLU A 237 -7.03 6.23 24.08
C GLU A 237 -6.10 5.16 24.63
N ARG A 238 -6.40 3.87 24.40
CA ARG A 238 -5.48 2.78 24.76
C ARG A 238 -4.19 2.83 23.94
N TRP A 239 -4.29 3.11 22.64
CA TRP A 239 -3.11 3.27 21.77
C TRP A 239 -2.27 4.49 22.16
N ALA A 240 -2.91 5.62 22.42
CA ALA A 240 -2.26 6.85 22.86
C ALA A 240 -1.44 6.61 24.14
N LYS A 241 -2.05 6.02 25.18
CA LYS A 241 -1.35 5.65 26.43
C LYS A 241 -0.18 4.69 26.21
N ALA A 242 -0.33 3.71 25.32
CA ALA A 242 0.76 2.78 25.00
C ALA A 242 1.94 3.47 24.29
N CYS A 243 1.67 4.53 23.52
CA CYS A 243 2.68 5.29 22.78
C CYS A 243 3.44 6.31 23.65
N GLU A 244 2.84 6.88 24.71
CA GLU A 244 3.41 7.97 25.54
C GLU A 244 4.81 7.69 26.09
N ARG A 245 5.15 6.41 26.34
CA ARG A 245 6.49 6.06 26.83
C ARG A 245 7.60 6.39 25.84
N ARG A 246 7.32 6.25 24.54
CA ARG A 246 8.32 6.36 23.45
C ARG A 246 8.09 7.57 22.53
N PHE A 247 6.87 8.06 22.46
CA PHE A 247 6.46 9.07 21.49
C PHE A 247 5.88 10.30 22.19
N SER A 248 5.95 11.43 21.50
CA SER A 248 5.20 12.63 21.88
C SER A 248 3.77 12.49 21.37
N VAL A 249 2.80 12.34 22.27
CA VAL A 249 1.43 11.97 21.91
C VAL A 249 0.45 13.14 22.04
N GLU A 250 -0.36 13.38 21.02
CA GLU A 250 -1.51 14.31 21.05
C GLU A 250 -2.81 13.60 20.71
N ARG A 251 -3.91 14.20 21.19
CA ARG A 251 -5.26 13.66 21.06
C ARG A 251 -6.21 14.79 20.67
N ARG A 252 -7.10 14.52 19.71
CA ARG A 252 -8.23 15.38 19.35
C ARG A 252 -9.47 14.52 19.20
N TYR A 253 -10.36 14.50 20.19
CA TYR A 253 -11.53 13.63 20.20
C TYR A 253 -12.81 14.45 20.28
N PHE A 254 -13.82 14.09 19.49
CA PHE A 254 -15.15 14.65 19.69
C PHE A 254 -15.67 14.29 21.10
N ALA A 255 -16.46 15.18 21.68
CA ALA A 255 -17.15 14.96 22.95
C ALA A 255 -18.66 14.91 22.69
N ASP A 256 -19.36 14.08 23.45
CA ASP A 256 -20.82 14.01 23.47
C ASP A 256 -21.32 13.88 24.92
N ALA A 257 -22.65 13.80 25.11
CA ALA A 257 -23.24 13.74 26.43
C ALA A 257 -22.87 12.47 27.23
N ALA A 258 -22.49 11.39 26.55
CA ALA A 258 -22.14 10.12 27.17
C ALA A 258 -20.63 10.00 27.45
N HIS A 259 -19.79 10.63 26.61
CA HIS A 259 -18.34 10.51 26.72
C HIS A 259 -17.62 11.84 26.45
N ASP A 260 -16.84 12.27 27.45
CA ASP A 260 -15.85 13.33 27.36
C ASP A 260 -14.52 12.81 27.90
N TYR A 261 -13.48 12.84 27.07
CA TYR A 261 -12.13 12.38 27.40
C TYR A 261 -11.25 13.50 27.95
N GLY A 262 -11.78 14.72 28.11
CA GLY A 262 -11.03 15.87 28.62
C GLY A 262 -9.92 16.35 27.66
N VAL A 263 -10.05 16.05 26.37
CA VAL A 263 -9.12 16.48 25.32
C VAL A 263 -9.84 17.37 24.31
N PRO A 264 -9.13 18.28 23.61
CA PRO A 264 -9.77 19.17 22.66
C PRO A 264 -10.47 18.42 21.52
N ALA A 265 -11.58 18.98 21.03
CA ALA A 265 -12.26 18.46 19.85
C ALA A 265 -11.43 18.68 18.57
N PRO A 266 -11.58 17.82 17.55
CA PRO A 266 -10.90 18.01 16.28
C PRO A 266 -11.57 19.13 15.47
N THR A 267 -10.86 20.25 15.32
CA THR A 267 -11.21 21.37 14.41
C THR A 267 -10.21 21.47 13.26
N ALA A 268 -10.58 22.16 12.17
CA ALA A 268 -9.68 22.41 11.04
C ALA A 268 -8.33 23.01 11.49
N GLU A 269 -8.37 24.00 12.37
CA GLU A 269 -7.17 24.65 12.89
C GLU A 269 -6.32 23.68 13.71
N SER A 270 -6.94 22.91 14.60
CA SER A 270 -6.21 21.94 15.45
C SER A 270 -5.59 20.81 14.62
N VAL A 271 -6.25 20.37 13.55
CA VAL A 271 -5.74 19.31 12.67
C VAL A 271 -4.61 19.84 11.80
N LEU A 272 -4.71 21.07 11.29
CA LEU A 272 -3.63 21.71 10.55
C LEU A 272 -2.39 21.94 11.41
N GLU A 273 -2.55 22.28 12.69
CA GLU A 273 -1.43 22.37 13.64
C GLU A 273 -0.72 21.02 13.80
N LEU A 274 -1.48 19.93 13.97
CA LEU A 274 -0.91 18.57 14.07
C LEU A 274 -0.17 18.15 12.80
N LEU A 275 -0.77 18.41 11.62
CA LEU A 275 -0.17 18.10 10.31
C LEU A 275 1.02 19.00 9.96
N GLY A 276 0.98 20.24 10.45
CA GLY A 276 1.88 21.32 10.09
C GLY A 276 3.13 21.36 10.96
N GLU A 277 2.91 21.43 12.26
CA GLU A 277 3.96 21.76 13.23
C GLU A 277 4.57 20.51 13.86
N ARG A 278 3.77 19.46 14.12
CA ARG A 278 4.23 18.28 14.87
C ARG A 278 4.83 17.19 13.99
N GLY A 279 4.39 17.08 12.73
CA GLY A 279 4.76 15.99 11.83
C GLY A 279 4.49 14.61 12.45
N GLY A 280 5.31 13.61 12.09
CA GLY A 280 5.22 12.26 12.66
C GLY A 280 4.06 11.45 12.11
N VAL A 281 3.41 10.63 12.94
CA VAL A 281 2.27 9.81 12.52
C VAL A 281 0.97 10.43 13.00
N VAL A 282 0.03 10.64 12.10
CA VAL A 282 -1.33 11.12 12.39
C VAL A 282 -2.31 9.99 12.09
N VAL A 283 -3.10 9.62 13.09
CA VAL A 283 -4.12 8.56 12.99
C VAL A 283 -5.49 9.19 13.12
N HIS A 284 -6.24 9.19 12.02
CA HIS A 284 -7.63 9.61 11.96
C HIS A 284 -8.56 8.40 12.01
N ALA A 285 -9.65 8.49 12.78
CA ALA A 285 -10.75 7.54 12.74
C ALA A 285 -12.11 8.26 12.77
N GLY A 286 -12.99 7.86 11.85
CA GLY A 286 -14.38 8.30 11.79
C GLY A 286 -14.82 8.58 10.36
N HIS A 287 -15.91 9.32 10.19
CA HIS A 287 -16.44 9.57 8.84
C HIS A 287 -15.53 10.48 8.00
N GLY A 288 -15.56 10.25 6.69
CA GLY A 288 -14.89 11.05 5.70
C GLY A 288 -15.59 10.97 4.35
N SER A 289 -15.17 11.85 3.44
CA SER A 289 -15.49 11.77 2.01
C SER A 289 -14.20 11.85 1.21
N ASP A 290 -14.32 11.73 -0.11
CA ASP A 290 -13.26 12.00 -1.08
C ASP A 290 -12.51 13.34 -0.89
N GLN A 291 -13.12 14.34 -0.22
CA GLN A 291 -12.54 15.67 -0.03
C GLN A 291 -12.35 16.07 1.45
N ARG A 292 -12.69 15.22 2.42
CA ARG A 292 -12.65 15.63 3.83
C ARG A 292 -12.54 14.50 4.85
N TRP A 293 -11.96 14.82 6.00
CA TRP A 293 -12.29 14.19 7.28
C TRP A 293 -13.45 14.97 7.90
N GLU A 294 -14.55 14.29 8.19
CA GLU A 294 -15.80 14.97 8.54
C GLU A 294 -15.60 15.85 9.78
N LYS A 295 -16.20 17.05 9.77
CA LYS A 295 -16.18 18.04 10.86
C LYS A 295 -14.79 18.63 11.20
N CYS A 296 -13.68 18.11 10.66
CA CYS A 296 -12.35 18.53 11.11
C CYS A 296 -11.31 18.83 10.02
N LEU A 297 -11.46 18.42 8.76
CA LEU A 297 -10.48 18.76 7.72
C LEU A 297 -11.08 18.68 6.32
N ASP A 298 -11.08 19.78 5.58
CA ASP A 298 -11.44 19.80 4.15
C ASP A 298 -10.17 19.95 3.29
N ARG A 299 -10.15 19.34 2.11
CA ARG A 299 -9.01 19.40 1.16
C ARG A 299 -8.57 20.84 0.90
N SER A 300 -9.51 21.79 0.80
CA SER A 300 -9.19 23.20 0.56
C SER A 300 -8.30 23.80 1.67
N ALA A 301 -8.44 23.33 2.91
CA ALA A 301 -7.66 23.80 4.05
C ALA A 301 -6.18 23.38 3.99
N LEU A 302 -5.83 22.33 3.23
CA LEU A 302 -4.46 21.86 3.07
C LEU A 302 -3.54 22.88 2.39
N THR A 303 -4.11 23.83 1.64
CA THR A 303 -3.37 24.95 1.03
C THR A 303 -2.73 25.88 2.07
N ARG A 304 -3.18 25.82 3.33
CA ARG A 304 -2.63 26.59 4.46
C ARG A 304 -1.42 25.92 5.10
N LEU A 305 -1.09 24.67 4.75
CA LEU A 305 0.04 23.95 5.35
C LEU A 305 1.38 24.45 4.82
N ASP A 306 2.28 24.80 5.74
CA ASP A 306 3.69 25.06 5.45
C ASP A 306 4.58 24.08 6.23
N ASN A 307 4.52 22.80 5.85
CA ASN A 307 5.20 21.69 6.53
C ASN A 307 6.27 21.02 5.66
N ARG A 308 6.89 21.79 4.77
CA ARG A 308 7.89 21.32 3.79
C ARG A 308 9.05 20.56 4.43
N HIS A 309 9.32 20.82 5.70
CA HIS A 309 10.40 20.19 6.47
C HIS A 309 9.88 19.25 7.58
N ARG A 310 8.59 18.90 7.61
CA ARG A 310 8.01 17.99 8.62
C ARG A 310 6.74 17.32 8.08
N LEU A 311 6.89 16.53 7.01
CA LEU A 311 5.76 15.83 6.41
C LEU A 311 5.26 14.70 7.34
N PRO A 312 3.98 14.68 7.72
CA PRO A 312 3.42 13.58 8.50
C PRO A 312 3.10 12.37 7.61
N VAL A 313 3.12 11.18 8.21
CA VAL A 313 2.46 9.98 7.69
C VAL A 313 1.04 9.95 8.26
N CYS A 314 0.04 10.01 7.40
CA CYS A 314 -1.36 9.98 7.81
C CYS A 314 -1.96 8.58 7.57
N ILE A 315 -2.61 8.04 8.60
CA ILE A 315 -3.40 6.80 8.55
C ILE A 315 -4.84 7.21 8.84
N SER A 316 -5.77 6.90 7.94
CA SER A 316 -7.18 7.26 8.08
C SER A 316 -8.05 6.02 7.95
N ALA A 317 -8.99 5.85 8.88
CA ALA A 317 -9.95 4.75 8.91
C ALA A 317 -11.36 5.27 9.19
#